data_AF-A0A954W5M8-F1
#
_entry.id   AF-A0A954W5M8-F1
#
_cell.length_a   1.000
_cell.length_b   1.000
_cell.length_c   1.000
_cell.angle_alpha   90.00
_cell.angle_beta   90.00
_cell.angle_gamma   90.00
#
_symmetry.space_group_name_H-M   'P 1'
#
loop_
_entity.id
_entity.type
_entity.pdbx_description
1 polymer ?
#
loop_
_entity_poly.entity_id
_entity_poly.type
_entity_poly.pdbx_seq_one_letter_code
_entity_poly.pdbx_strand_id
1 'polypeptide(L)'
;CGATQGRSVREPGPHGCQLVTITGSGEVRGAFTPTDSVRWRIERLGVKDKATFDDLRARMSERLTHVIGKEPGQTLLVRWVIEANESLARQLARPRDYNGLLDELRKEFGMGKSAAWSVEIEVTPPDEVAADRFNEDTILGDFLRSARQLQDDDRQPLAIQQLLGDDDLTQRCAEMLAVREPDLRRRVLHEATLLGLDLLTGEDAA
;
A
#
# COMPACT_ATOMS: atom_id res chain seq x y z
N CYS A 1 -2.15 13.60 -26.08
CA CYS A 1 -0.72 13.31 -25.89
C CYS A 1 -0.51 12.91 -24.43
N GLY A 2 0.20 11.81 -24.19
CA GLY A 2 0.47 11.30 -22.84
C GLY A 2 1.78 11.87 -22.26
N ALA A 3 2.02 11.65 -20.98
CA ALA A 3 3.31 11.92 -20.36
C ALA A 3 4.31 10.79 -20.70
N THR A 4 5.56 11.14 -20.95
CA THR A 4 6.66 10.19 -21.22
C THR A 4 7.13 9.43 -19.99
N GLN A 5 6.69 9.83 -18.80
CA GLN A 5 7.04 9.25 -17.51
C GLN A 5 5.85 9.36 -16.56
N GLY A 6 5.48 8.24 -15.92
CA GLY A 6 4.46 8.23 -14.86
C GLY A 6 4.99 8.90 -13.59
N ARG A 7 4.19 9.79 -12.98
CA ARG A 7 4.62 10.61 -11.83
C ARG A 7 4.14 10.11 -10.48
N SER A 8 3.22 9.15 -10.47
CA SER A 8 2.68 8.59 -9.24
C SER A 8 2.17 7.18 -9.48
N VAL A 9 1.90 6.46 -8.39
CA VAL A 9 1.33 5.11 -8.45
C VAL A 9 -0.05 5.05 -9.14
N ARG A 10 -0.74 6.19 -9.29
CA ARG A 10 -1.99 6.31 -10.06
C ARG A 10 -1.78 6.25 -11.59
N GLU A 11 -0.53 6.29 -12.02
CA GLU A 11 -0.10 6.17 -13.43
C GLU A 11 0.76 4.90 -13.60
N PRO A 12 0.21 3.69 -13.40
CA PRO A 12 0.98 2.46 -13.51
C PRO A 12 1.21 2.05 -14.96
N GLY A 13 2.26 1.27 -15.19
CA GLY A 13 2.56 0.68 -16.49
C GLY A 13 3.42 1.57 -17.41
N PRO A 14 3.52 1.22 -18.71
CA PRO A 14 4.41 1.90 -19.63
C PRO A 14 3.91 3.31 -19.99
N HIS A 15 4.84 4.26 -20.00
CA HIS A 15 4.61 5.64 -20.44
C HIS A 15 5.54 5.97 -21.60
N GLY A 16 5.03 6.68 -22.61
CA GLY A 16 5.74 6.75 -23.88
C GLY A 16 5.10 7.64 -24.93
N CYS A 17 5.55 7.43 -26.16
CA CYS A 17 5.06 8.13 -27.34
C CYS A 17 4.51 7.16 -28.39
N GLN A 18 3.89 7.72 -29.42
CA GLN A 18 3.40 7.00 -30.58
C GLN A 18 4.35 7.31 -31.75
N LEU A 19 5.07 6.29 -32.23
CA LEU A 19 5.83 6.38 -33.45
C LEU A 19 4.87 6.19 -34.62
N VAL A 20 4.66 7.26 -35.38
CA VAL A 20 3.79 7.27 -36.56
C VAL A 20 4.64 7.21 -37.82
N THR A 21 4.41 6.16 -38.61
CA THR A 21 5.05 5.96 -39.91
C THR A 21 4.00 6.19 -40.99
N ILE A 22 4.29 7.09 -41.93
CA ILE A 22 3.45 7.37 -43.10
C ILE A 22 4.16 6.81 -44.32
N THR A 23 3.53 5.88 -45.03
CA THR A 23 4.10 5.27 -46.24
C THR A 23 3.91 6.18 -47.46
N GLY A 24 4.62 5.88 -48.56
CA GLY A 24 4.44 6.61 -49.82
C GLY A 24 3.04 6.49 -50.44
N SER A 25 2.23 5.52 -50.03
CA SER A 25 0.81 5.39 -50.44
C SER A 25 -0.15 6.18 -49.55
N GLY A 26 0.35 6.86 -48.52
CA GLY A 26 -0.47 7.58 -47.53
C GLY A 26 -1.04 6.69 -46.42
N GLU A 27 -0.63 5.42 -46.33
CA GLU A 27 -1.00 4.54 -45.21
C GLU A 27 -0.31 5.04 -43.93
N VAL A 28 -1.09 5.19 -42.84
CA VAL A 28 -0.59 5.63 -41.54
C VAL A 28 -0.55 4.43 -40.60
N ARG A 29 0.64 4.12 -40.06
CA ARG A 29 0.84 3.10 -39.04
C ARG A 29 1.34 3.74 -37.77
N GLY A 30 0.71 3.41 -36.64
CA GLY A 30 1.12 3.88 -35.32
C GLY A 30 1.61 2.72 -34.45
N ALA A 31 2.76 2.88 -33.82
CA ALA A 31 3.29 1.94 -32.84
C ALA A 31 3.60 2.67 -31.53
N PHE A 32 3.20 2.12 -30.38
CA PHE A 32 3.58 2.69 -29.09
C PHE A 32 5.04 2.35 -28.78
N THR A 33 5.80 3.35 -28.35
CA THR A 33 7.19 3.22 -27.91
C THR A 33 7.28 3.69 -26.46
N PRO A 34 7.53 2.78 -25.49
CA PRO A 34 7.77 3.17 -24.11
C PRO A 34 9.06 3.99 -24.02
N THR A 35 9.01 5.09 -23.26
CA THR A 35 10.15 5.98 -23.01
C THR A 35 10.41 6.19 -21.52
N ASP A 36 9.57 5.63 -20.64
CA ASP A 36 9.75 5.68 -19.20
C ASP A 36 11.08 5.03 -18.81
N SER A 37 11.80 5.66 -17.87
CA SER A 37 12.99 5.06 -17.25
C SER A 37 12.64 4.30 -15.97
N VAL A 38 11.52 4.69 -15.36
CA VAL A 38 11.00 4.11 -14.13
C VAL A 38 9.53 3.79 -14.30
N ARG A 39 9.08 2.62 -13.89
CA ARG A 39 7.70 2.16 -14.10
C ARG A 39 7.00 1.87 -12.78
N TRP A 40 5.87 2.53 -12.55
CA TRP A 40 5.00 2.21 -11.42
C TRP A 40 4.27 0.90 -11.68
N ARG A 41 4.21 0.06 -10.65
CA ARG A 41 3.59 -1.27 -10.65
C ARG A 41 2.78 -1.42 -9.37
N ILE A 42 1.60 -2.01 -9.50
CA ILE A 42 0.77 -2.41 -8.35
C ILE A 42 0.68 -3.93 -8.39
N GLU A 43 1.30 -4.59 -7.42
CA GLU A 43 1.28 -6.04 -7.30
C GLU A 43 0.30 -6.44 -6.20
N ARG A 44 -0.72 -7.21 -6.59
CA ARG A 44 -1.74 -7.74 -5.68
C ARG A 44 -1.42 -9.18 -5.34
N LEU A 45 -1.36 -9.51 -4.06
CA LEU A 45 -1.10 -10.86 -3.58
C LEU A 45 -2.14 -11.26 -2.53
N GLY A 46 -2.83 -12.36 -2.79
CA GLY A 46 -3.58 -13.08 -1.76
C GLY A 46 -2.71 -14.14 -1.11
N VAL A 47 -2.77 -14.22 0.21
CA VAL A 47 -2.14 -15.31 0.98
C VAL A 47 -3.22 -16.26 1.52
N LYS A 48 -2.85 -17.54 1.70
CA LYS A 48 -3.78 -18.55 2.23
C LYS A 48 -4.02 -18.32 3.73
N ASP A 49 -5.12 -18.85 4.26
CA ASP A 49 -5.52 -18.69 5.67
C ASP A 49 -4.44 -19.06 6.70
N LYS A 50 -3.54 -20.00 6.35
CA LYS A 50 -2.43 -20.46 7.21
C LYS A 50 -1.06 -19.97 6.79
N ALA A 51 -1.00 -18.98 5.90
CA ALA A 51 0.27 -18.42 5.45
C ALA A 51 0.97 -17.69 6.61
N THR A 52 2.27 -17.92 6.70
CA THR A 52 3.19 -17.28 7.64
C THR A 52 3.84 -16.04 7.02
N PHE A 53 4.56 -15.27 7.83
CA PHE A 53 5.30 -14.10 7.36
C PHE A 53 6.40 -14.49 6.36
N ASP A 54 7.06 -15.62 6.59
CA ASP A 54 8.04 -16.18 5.66
C ASP A 54 7.41 -16.60 4.33
N ASP A 55 6.19 -17.17 4.35
CA ASP A 55 5.46 -17.51 3.12
C ASP A 55 5.12 -16.25 2.30
N LEU A 56 4.72 -15.17 2.98
CA LEU A 56 4.46 -13.89 2.32
C LEU A 56 5.75 -13.33 1.71
N ARG A 57 6.85 -13.29 2.47
CA ARG A 57 8.15 -12.82 2.00
C ARG A 57 8.61 -13.60 0.77
N ALA A 58 8.57 -14.93 0.83
CA ALA A 58 8.95 -15.78 -0.29
C ALA A 58 8.11 -15.49 -1.54
N ARG A 59 6.79 -15.34 -1.40
CA ARG A 59 5.88 -15.00 -2.51
C ARG A 59 6.16 -13.63 -3.11
N MET A 60 6.49 -12.64 -2.29
CA MET A 60 6.87 -11.31 -2.77
C MET A 60 8.19 -11.36 -3.54
N SER A 61 9.20 -12.07 -3.03
CA SER A 61 10.48 -12.28 -3.73
C SER A 61 10.32 -13.01 -5.06
N GLU A 62 9.51 -14.08 -5.11
CA GLU A 62 9.17 -14.78 -6.36
C GLU A 62 8.48 -13.85 -7.36
N ARG A 63 7.53 -13.03 -6.87
CA ARG A 63 6.83 -12.06 -7.70
C ARG A 63 7.78 -11.02 -8.29
N LEU A 64 8.69 -10.46 -7.48
CA LEU A 64 9.70 -9.50 -7.93
C LEU A 64 10.62 -10.09 -8.99
N THR A 65 11.12 -11.31 -8.76
CA THR A 65 11.94 -12.05 -9.74
C THR A 65 11.22 -12.17 -11.07
N HIS A 66 9.94 -12.53 -11.05
CA HIS A 66 9.13 -12.68 -12.26
C HIS A 66 8.89 -11.36 -12.99
N VAL A 67 8.56 -10.27 -12.30
CA VAL A 67 8.28 -8.98 -12.96
C VAL A 67 9.55 -8.33 -13.50
N ILE A 68 10.67 -8.46 -12.79
CA ILE A 68 11.99 -8.02 -13.27
C ILE A 68 12.35 -8.78 -14.56
N GLY A 69 12.11 -10.10 -14.60
CA GLY A 69 12.38 -10.91 -15.79
C GLY A 69 11.54 -10.54 -17.01
N LYS A 70 10.33 -9.98 -16.80
CA LYS A 70 9.44 -9.55 -17.89
C LYS A 70 9.75 -8.17 -18.46
N GLU A 71 10.44 -7.32 -17.70
CA GLU A 71 10.73 -5.93 -18.08
C GLU A 71 12.24 -5.64 -17.97
N PRO A 72 13.08 -6.34 -18.75
CA PRO A 72 14.52 -6.17 -18.66
C PRO A 72 14.93 -4.72 -19.01
N GLY A 73 15.79 -4.14 -18.19
CA GLY A 73 16.32 -2.78 -18.36
C GLY A 73 15.46 -1.68 -17.75
N GLN A 74 14.27 -2.00 -17.23
CA GLN A 74 13.41 -1.04 -16.54
C GLN A 74 13.57 -1.12 -15.03
N THR A 75 13.61 0.05 -14.39
CA THR A 75 13.49 0.15 -12.93
C THR A 75 12.02 0.20 -12.55
N LEU A 76 11.58 -0.66 -11.64
CA LEU A 76 10.19 -0.74 -11.21
C LEU A 76 10.02 -0.10 -9.83
N LEU A 77 8.93 0.67 -9.65
CA LEU A 77 8.45 1.11 -8.34
C LEU A 77 7.19 0.31 -8.01
N VAL A 78 7.29 -0.53 -7.00
CA VAL A 78 6.25 -1.53 -6.70
C VAL A 78 5.49 -1.13 -5.44
N ARG A 79 4.20 -0.87 -5.59
CA ARG A 79 3.23 -0.82 -4.50
C ARG A 79 2.63 -2.21 -4.33
N TRP A 80 2.65 -2.72 -3.11
CA TRP A 80 2.04 -4.01 -2.78
C TRP A 80 0.65 -3.80 -2.23
N VAL A 81 -0.28 -4.66 -2.62
CA VAL A 81 -1.60 -4.79 -2.00
C VAL A 81 -1.77 -6.24 -1.58
N ILE A 82 -1.82 -6.47 -0.28
CA ILE A 82 -1.80 -7.81 0.31
C ILE A 82 -3.16 -8.11 0.92
N GLU A 83 -3.85 -9.12 0.40
CA GLU A 83 -5.02 -9.72 1.06
C GLU A 83 -4.48 -10.73 2.08
N ALA A 84 -4.36 -10.27 3.32
CA ALA A 84 -3.73 -11.02 4.41
C ALA A 84 -4.76 -11.77 5.26
N ASN A 85 -4.36 -12.92 5.81
CA ASN A 85 -5.09 -13.49 6.95
C ASN A 85 -4.91 -12.61 8.20
N GLU A 86 -5.77 -12.80 9.21
CA GLU A 86 -5.77 -11.95 10.42
C GLU A 86 -4.39 -11.91 11.14
N SER A 87 -3.67 -13.03 11.18
CA SER A 87 -2.35 -13.10 11.81
C SER A 87 -1.33 -12.23 11.09
N LEU A 88 -1.29 -12.32 9.75
CA LEU A 88 -0.40 -11.53 8.92
C LEU A 88 -0.77 -10.05 8.90
N ALA A 89 -2.07 -9.74 8.89
CA ALA A 89 -2.56 -8.36 8.97
C ALA A 89 -2.11 -7.70 10.28
N ARG A 90 -2.24 -8.39 11.41
CA ARG A 90 -1.74 -7.90 12.71
C ARG A 90 -0.23 -7.71 12.72
N GLN A 91 0.52 -8.69 12.22
CA GLN A 91 1.98 -8.58 12.17
C GLN A 91 2.44 -7.41 11.28
N LEU A 92 1.84 -7.23 10.10
CA LEU A 92 2.16 -6.11 9.19
C LEU A 92 1.70 -4.75 9.71
N ALA A 93 0.74 -4.69 10.65
CA ALA A 93 0.39 -3.45 11.32
C ALA A 93 1.51 -2.94 12.26
N ARG A 94 2.46 -3.80 12.65
CA ARG A 94 3.60 -3.44 13.49
C ARG A 94 4.67 -2.75 12.63
N PRO A 95 5.07 -1.49 12.93
CA PRO A 95 6.03 -0.75 12.09
C PRO A 95 7.38 -1.45 11.92
N ARG A 96 7.81 -2.25 12.91
CA ARG A 96 9.06 -3.01 12.84
C ARG A 96 9.02 -4.06 11.74
N ASP A 97 7.96 -4.87 11.69
CA ASP A 97 7.82 -5.97 10.75
C ASP A 97 7.56 -5.43 9.34
N TYR A 98 6.71 -4.41 9.22
CA TYR A 98 6.45 -3.68 7.98
C TYR A 98 7.73 -3.12 7.35
N ASN A 99 8.50 -2.33 8.11
CA ASN A 99 9.71 -1.70 7.60
C ASN A 99 10.81 -2.73 7.34
N GLY A 100 10.94 -3.73 8.21
CA GLY A 100 11.89 -4.83 8.01
C GLY A 100 11.68 -5.55 6.69
N LEU A 101 10.44 -5.91 6.36
CA LEU A 101 10.11 -6.57 5.09
C LEU A 101 10.41 -5.68 3.88
N LEU A 102 10.04 -4.40 3.93
CA LEU A 102 10.38 -3.46 2.85
C LEU A 102 11.89 -3.33 2.64
N ASP A 103 12.65 -3.22 3.72
CA ASP A 103 14.10 -3.06 3.66
C ASP A 103 14.79 -4.31 3.12
N GLU A 104 14.31 -5.50 3.50
CA GLU A 104 14.78 -6.77 2.93
C GLU A 104 14.54 -6.82 1.42
N LEU A 105 13.31 -6.56 0.96
CA LEU A 105 12.97 -6.56 -0.46
C LEU A 105 13.76 -5.51 -1.25
N ARG A 106 13.97 -4.32 -0.69
CA ARG A 106 14.79 -3.27 -1.33
C ARG A 106 16.25 -3.66 -1.41
N LYS A 107 16.80 -4.29 -0.37
CA LYS A 107 18.19 -4.76 -0.37
C LYS A 107 18.41 -5.85 -1.41
N GLU A 108 17.45 -6.75 -1.57
CA GLU A 108 17.54 -7.87 -2.51
C GLU A 108 17.27 -7.44 -3.96
N PHE A 109 16.24 -6.62 -4.21
CA PHE A 109 15.75 -6.34 -5.57
C PHE A 109 15.91 -4.87 -6.00
N GLY A 110 16.24 -3.95 -5.10
CA GLY A 110 16.26 -2.50 -5.37
C GLY A 110 17.52 -1.98 -6.07
N MET A 111 18.45 -2.87 -6.45
CA MET A 111 19.75 -2.50 -7.00
C MET A 111 20.00 -3.15 -8.37
N GLY A 112 20.73 -2.48 -9.25
CA GLY A 112 21.13 -3.00 -10.56
C GLY A 112 20.36 -2.40 -11.74
N LYS A 113 20.55 -2.97 -12.95
CA LYS A 113 19.99 -2.43 -14.21
C LYS A 113 18.50 -2.74 -14.41
N SER A 114 17.99 -3.77 -13.75
CA SER A 114 16.56 -4.14 -13.76
C SER A 114 16.12 -4.30 -12.30
N ALA A 115 16.06 -3.19 -11.59
CA ALA A 115 15.73 -3.17 -10.16
C ALA A 115 14.22 -3.05 -9.95
N ALA A 116 13.73 -3.59 -8.85
CA ALA A 116 12.37 -3.35 -8.36
C ALA A 116 12.43 -2.81 -6.92
N TRP A 117 12.05 -1.56 -6.76
CA TRP A 117 11.99 -0.89 -5.48
C TRP A 117 10.59 -1.04 -4.87
N SER A 118 10.49 -1.74 -3.76
CA SER A 118 9.23 -1.82 -2.99
C SER A 118 8.97 -0.50 -2.28
N VAL A 119 7.91 0.20 -2.66
CA VAL A 119 7.58 1.54 -2.16
C VAL A 119 6.82 1.46 -0.85
N GLU A 120 5.71 0.73 -0.84
CA GLU A 120 4.83 0.57 0.31
C GLU A 120 4.09 -0.76 0.24
N ILE A 121 3.57 -1.20 1.39
CA ILE A 121 2.68 -2.35 1.51
C ILE A 121 1.32 -1.85 2.01
N GLU A 122 0.27 -2.08 1.24
CA GLU A 122 -1.11 -1.87 1.67
C GLU A 122 -1.67 -3.22 2.06
N VAL A 123 -2.12 -3.38 3.31
CA VAL A 123 -2.84 -4.57 3.73
C VAL A 123 -4.32 -4.33 3.52
N THR A 124 -4.94 -5.14 2.65
CA THR A 124 -6.39 -5.20 2.56
C THR A 124 -6.87 -6.15 3.65
N PRO A 125 -7.82 -5.74 4.49
CA PRO A 125 -8.35 -6.63 5.50
C PRO A 125 -9.07 -7.80 4.82
N PRO A 126 -9.17 -8.96 5.48
CA PRO A 126 -10.25 -9.87 5.16
C PRO A 126 -11.57 -9.10 5.36
N ASP A 127 -12.52 -9.24 4.42
CA ASP A 127 -13.79 -8.48 4.38
C ASP A 127 -14.64 -8.59 5.66
N GLU A 128 -14.25 -9.43 6.62
CA GLU A 128 -14.97 -9.67 7.86
C GLU A 128 -14.00 -9.60 9.05
N VAL A 129 -13.86 -8.41 9.65
CA VAL A 129 -13.80 -8.39 11.12
C VAL A 129 -15.12 -9.00 11.56
N ALA A 130 -15.07 -10.20 12.14
CA ALA A 130 -16.27 -10.97 12.46
C ALA A 130 -17.31 -10.06 13.14
N ALA A 131 -18.52 -10.01 12.58
CA ALA A 131 -19.58 -9.09 13.01
C ALA A 131 -19.84 -9.19 14.52
N ASP A 132 -19.60 -10.36 15.10
CA ASP A 132 -19.70 -10.65 16.53
C ASP A 132 -18.80 -9.74 17.38
N ARG A 133 -17.58 -9.42 16.93
CA ARG A 133 -16.64 -8.55 17.67
C ARG A 133 -17.15 -7.11 17.80
N PHE A 134 -17.95 -6.63 16.85
CA PHE A 134 -18.59 -5.31 16.95
C PHE A 134 -19.71 -5.28 17.97
N ASN A 135 -20.28 -6.42 18.34
CA ASN A 135 -21.39 -6.54 19.28
C ASN A 135 -20.92 -6.90 20.70
N GLU A 136 -19.62 -7.12 20.90
CA GLU A 136 -19.05 -7.34 22.22
C GLU A 136 -19.19 -6.08 23.09
N ASP A 137 -19.60 -6.27 24.34
CA ASP A 137 -19.62 -5.23 25.38
C ASP A 137 -18.25 -5.15 26.05
N THR A 138 -17.24 -4.83 25.24
CA THR A 138 -15.83 -4.76 25.62
C THR A 138 -15.20 -3.47 25.11
N ILE A 139 -14.05 -3.07 25.66
CA ILE A 139 -13.26 -1.92 25.18
C ILE A 139 -12.93 -2.09 23.68
N LEU A 140 -12.64 -3.32 23.26
CA LEU A 140 -12.41 -3.64 21.86
C LEU A 140 -13.66 -3.41 21.01
N GLY A 141 -14.83 -3.87 21.47
CA GLY A 141 -16.11 -3.63 20.80
C GLY A 141 -16.43 -2.13 20.66
N ASP A 142 -16.23 -1.35 21.72
CA ASP A 142 -16.39 0.11 21.71
C ASP A 142 -15.44 0.80 20.72
N PHE A 143 -14.17 0.37 20.71
CA PHE A 143 -13.17 0.88 19.76
C PHE A 143 -13.57 0.59 18.31
N LEU A 144 -13.95 -0.66 18.00
CA LEU A 144 -14.34 -1.06 16.64
C LEU A 144 -15.59 -0.31 16.16
N ARG A 145 -16.59 -0.11 17.02
CA ARG A 145 -17.78 0.69 16.71
C ARG A 145 -17.41 2.15 16.43
N SER A 146 -16.51 2.74 17.23
CA SER A 146 -16.04 4.12 17.05
C SER A 146 -15.24 4.30 15.75
N ALA A 147 -14.36 3.35 15.44
CA ALA A 147 -13.58 3.34 14.20
C ALA A 147 -14.49 3.25 12.97
N ARG A 148 -15.52 2.37 13.01
CA ARG A 148 -16.51 2.23 11.93
C ARG A 148 -17.32 3.51 11.73
N GLN A 149 -17.74 4.17 12.80
CA GLN A 149 -18.43 5.46 12.70
C GLN A 149 -17.59 6.51 11.95
N LEU A 150 -16.29 6.59 12.25
CA LEU A 150 -15.37 7.51 11.56
C LEU A 150 -15.11 7.13 10.10
N GLN A 151 -15.18 5.84 9.76
CA GLN A 151 -15.06 5.33 8.39
C GLN A 151 -16.33 5.60 7.57
N ASP A 152 -17.51 5.52 8.20
CA ASP A 152 -18.80 5.75 7.54
C ASP A 152 -19.14 7.25 7.41
N ASP A 153 -18.60 8.11 8.30
CA ASP A 153 -18.77 9.57 8.26
C ASP A 153 -17.46 10.31 7.87
N ASP A 154 -17.28 10.51 6.56
CA ASP A 154 -16.16 11.28 6.01
C ASP A 154 -16.13 12.76 6.46
N ARG A 155 -17.25 13.30 6.96
CA ARG A 155 -17.33 14.70 7.41
C ARG A 155 -16.84 14.87 8.84
N GLN A 156 -16.80 13.79 9.62
CA GLN A 156 -16.34 13.85 11.00
C GLN A 156 -14.81 14.07 11.03
N PRO A 157 -14.30 15.16 11.63
CA PRO A 157 -12.87 15.43 11.65
C PRO A 157 -12.13 14.40 12.53
N LEU A 158 -10.98 13.92 12.06
CA LEU A 158 -10.05 13.17 12.91
C LEU A 158 -9.38 14.18 13.84
N ALA A 159 -9.77 14.18 15.11
CA ALA A 159 -9.25 15.13 16.10
C ALA A 159 -7.81 14.79 16.56
N ILE A 160 -6.94 14.39 15.63
CA ILE A 160 -5.56 13.94 15.90
C ILE A 160 -4.75 15.04 16.60
N GLN A 161 -4.99 16.30 16.25
CA GLN A 161 -4.33 17.44 16.88
C GLN A 161 -4.57 17.51 18.39
N GLN A 162 -5.73 17.07 18.88
CA GLN A 162 -6.03 17.06 20.33
C GLN A 162 -5.28 15.97 21.09
N LEU A 163 -4.74 14.97 20.38
CA LEU A 163 -3.92 13.90 20.97
C LEU A 163 -2.44 14.31 21.05
N LEU A 164 -2.07 15.40 20.41
CA LEU A 164 -0.72 15.94 20.40
C LEU A 164 -0.65 17.11 21.40
N GLY A 165 0.53 17.38 21.95
CA GLY A 165 0.73 18.51 22.86
C GLY A 165 0.65 19.86 22.13
N ASP A 166 0.45 20.94 22.89
CA ASP A 166 0.46 22.32 22.38
C ASP A 166 1.90 22.85 22.15
N ASP A 167 2.72 22.11 21.41
CA ASP A 167 4.07 22.57 21.04
C ASP A 167 4.11 23.23 19.63
N ASP A 168 5.15 24.03 19.41
CA ASP A 168 5.36 24.77 18.13
C ASP A 168 5.42 23.81 16.92
N LEU A 169 5.94 22.60 17.12
CA LEU A 169 6.01 21.58 16.08
C LEU A 169 4.63 21.08 15.67
N THR A 170 3.74 20.82 16.64
CA THR A 170 2.36 20.40 16.39
C THR A 170 1.60 21.47 15.65
N GLN A 171 1.78 22.75 16.02
CA GLN A 171 1.14 23.86 15.33
C GLN A 171 1.64 24.00 13.88
N ARG A 172 2.94 23.81 13.63
CA ARG A 172 3.54 23.86 12.29
C ARG A 172 3.19 22.65 11.42
N CYS A 173 2.95 21.49 12.04
CA CYS A 173 2.55 20.26 11.36
C CYS A 173 1.03 20.07 11.28
N ALA A 174 0.23 21.00 11.83
CA ALA A 174 -1.22 20.90 11.91
C ALA A 174 -1.88 20.59 10.56
N GLU A 175 -1.37 21.18 9.48
CA GLU A 175 -1.85 20.94 8.10
C GLU A 175 -1.46 19.55 7.59
N MET A 176 -0.28 19.03 7.95
CA MET A 176 0.14 17.67 7.60
C MET A 176 -0.67 16.61 8.34
N LEU A 177 -1.13 16.94 9.55
CA LEU A 177 -1.98 16.09 10.38
C LEU A 177 -3.46 16.12 9.97
N ALA A 178 -3.84 17.09 9.13
CA ALA A 178 -5.17 17.16 8.58
C ALA A 178 -5.31 16.13 7.45
N VAL A 179 -5.63 14.89 7.83
CA VAL A 179 -5.92 13.78 6.90
C VAL A 179 -7.24 14.07 6.15
N ARG A 180 -7.15 14.90 5.11
CA ARG A 180 -8.30 15.44 4.36
C ARG A 180 -8.56 14.74 3.03
N GLU A 181 -7.55 14.12 2.43
CA GLU A 181 -7.73 13.36 1.19
C GLU A 181 -8.56 12.09 1.51
N PRO A 182 -9.69 11.83 0.81
CA PRO A 182 -10.57 10.70 1.13
C PRO A 182 -9.87 9.34 1.08
N ASP A 183 -8.98 9.13 0.12
CA ASP A 183 -8.22 7.88 0.00
C ASP A 183 -7.24 7.70 1.16
N LEU A 184 -6.53 8.77 1.52
CA LEU A 184 -5.62 8.77 2.67
C LEU A 184 -6.39 8.58 3.98
N ARG A 185 -7.54 9.23 4.15
CA ARG A 185 -8.39 9.08 5.33
C ARG A 185 -8.83 7.65 5.53
N ARG A 186 -9.36 7.01 4.48
CA ARG A 186 -9.78 5.61 4.52
C ARG A 186 -8.60 4.70 4.90
N ARG A 187 -7.42 4.90 4.29
CA ARG A 187 -6.20 4.15 4.61
C ARG A 187 -5.78 4.32 6.08
N VAL A 188 -5.68 5.56 6.57
CA VAL A 188 -5.24 5.86 7.95
C VAL A 188 -6.22 5.28 8.97
N LEU A 189 -7.52 5.46 8.78
CA LEU A 189 -8.53 4.86 9.66
C LEU A 189 -8.48 3.34 9.63
N HIS A 190 -8.23 2.76 8.47
CA HIS A 190 -8.08 1.33 8.31
C HIS A 190 -6.86 0.79 9.08
N GLU A 191 -5.68 1.37 8.85
CA GLU A 191 -4.43 1.02 9.55
C GLU A 191 -4.58 1.21 11.07
N ALA A 192 -5.19 2.30 11.51
CA ALA A 192 -5.47 2.54 12.92
C ALA A 192 -6.42 1.49 13.53
N THR A 193 -7.41 1.01 12.76
CA THR A 193 -8.34 -0.05 13.21
C THR A 193 -7.59 -1.37 13.41
N LEU A 194 -6.73 -1.75 12.46
CA LEU A 194 -5.93 -2.97 12.59
C LEU A 194 -4.94 -2.90 13.75
N LEU A 195 -4.29 -1.75 13.93
CA LEU A 195 -3.38 -1.52 15.05
C LEU A 195 -4.12 -1.58 16.40
N GLY A 196 -5.28 -0.92 16.50
CA GLY A 196 -6.09 -0.96 17.71
C GLY A 196 -6.61 -2.37 18.01
N LEU A 197 -6.96 -3.15 16.99
CA LEU A 197 -7.31 -4.56 17.14
C LEU A 197 -6.14 -5.35 17.73
N ASP A 198 -4.92 -5.21 17.21
CA ASP A 198 -3.73 -5.89 17.75
C ASP A 198 -3.46 -5.49 19.22
N LEU A 199 -3.53 -4.18 19.52
CA LEU A 199 -3.25 -3.67 20.87
C LEU A 199 -4.31 -4.06 21.91
N LEU A 200 -5.59 -4.14 21.52
CA LEU A 200 -6.72 -4.36 22.44
C LEU A 200 -7.15 -5.83 22.53
N THR A 201 -6.76 -6.68 21.59
CA THR A 201 -7.02 -8.13 21.68
C THR A 201 -6.13 -8.83 22.71
N GLY A 202 -5.11 -8.14 23.24
CA GLY A 202 -4.22 -8.66 24.27
C GLY A 202 -3.38 -9.83 23.77
N GLU A 203 -2.08 -9.64 23.61
CA GLU A 203 -1.19 -10.78 23.79
C GLU A 203 -1.22 -11.11 25.29
N ASP A 204 -1.92 -12.19 25.66
CA ASP A 204 -1.38 -13.06 26.70
C ASP A 204 0.01 -13.45 26.20
N ALA A 205 1.02 -12.69 26.64
CA ALA A 205 2.42 -13.00 26.43
C ALA A 205 2.68 -14.37 27.08
N ALA A 206 2.73 -15.41 26.25
CA ALA A 206 3.25 -16.72 26.58
C ALA A 206 4.72 -16.81 26.17
#